data_AF-A0A965X617-F1
#
_entry.id   AF-A0A965X617-F1
#
_cell.length_a   1.000
_cell.length_b   1.000
_cell.length_c   1.000
_cell.angle_alpha   90.00
_cell.angle_beta   90.00
_cell.angle_gamma   90.00
#
_symmetry.space_group_name_H-M   'P 1'
#
loop_
_entity.id
_entity.type
_entity.pdbx_description
1 polymer ?
#
loop_
_entity_poly.entity_id
_entity_poly.type
_entity_poly.pdbx_seq_one_letter_code
_entity_poly.pdbx_strand_id
1 'polypeptide(L)' 'MSIHLHTDYYQDFLEKWLCFSCDRQFILGEELAKGRNIRCPYCGGHEVISDALVVDEEILFAMGCGGIYFEKEAPNERC' A
#
# COMPACT_ATOMS: atom_id res chain seq x y z
N MET A 1 -1.44 -9.42 3.68
CA MET A 1 -2.27 -10.46 3.02
C MET A 1 -2.92 -9.82 1.80
N SER A 2 -3.37 -10.55 0.79
CA SER A 2 -4.04 -9.94 -0.37
C SER A 2 -5.21 -10.78 -0.84
N ILE A 3 -6.21 -10.12 -1.42
CA ILE A 3 -7.41 -10.74 -1.97
C ILE A 3 -7.25 -10.81 -3.48
N HIS A 4 -7.12 -12.02 -4.00
CA HIS A 4 -7.06 -12.26 -5.44
C HIS A 4 -8.48 -12.33 -6.02
N LEU A 5 -8.89 -11.26 -6.69
CA LEU A 5 -10.22 -11.13 -7.28
C LEU A 5 -10.26 -11.61 -8.74
N HIS A 6 -9.14 -11.50 -9.45
CA HIS A 6 -9.01 -11.93 -10.84
C HIS A 6 -7.62 -12.52 -11.12
N THR A 7 -7.45 -13.13 -12.29
CA THR A 7 -6.15 -13.66 -12.72
C THR A 7 -5.10 -12.57 -12.84
N ASP A 8 -5.51 -11.35 -13.18
CA ASP A 8 -4.59 -10.28 -13.60
C ASP A 8 -4.44 -9.16 -12.57
N TYR A 9 -5.38 -9.05 -11.62
CA TYR A 9 -5.34 -8.05 -10.56
C TYR A 9 -5.69 -8.63 -9.19
N TYR A 10 -5.17 -7.98 -8.15
CA TYR A 10 -5.46 -8.29 -6.76
C TYR A 10 -5.73 -7.00 -5.97
N GLN A 11 -6.42 -7.15 -4.84
CA GLN A 11 -6.60 -6.09 -3.87
C GLN A 11 -5.66 -6.36 -2.70
N ASP A 12 -4.83 -5.37 -2.35
CA ASP A 12 -3.91 -5.43 -1.21
C ASP A 12 -4.59 -4.86 0.05
N PHE A 13 -4.15 -5.28 1.23
CA PHE A 13 -4.50 -4.55 2.46
C PHE A 13 -3.74 -3.23 2.47
N LEU A 14 -4.47 -2.14 2.65
CA LEU A 14 -3.91 -0.81 2.60
C LEU A 14 -3.48 -0.37 4.00
N GLU A 15 -2.20 -0.07 4.15
CA GLU A 15 -1.64 0.50 5.37
C GLU A 15 -1.42 1.99 5.21
N LYS A 16 -1.63 2.72 6.30
CA LYS A 16 -1.29 4.14 6.37
C LYS A 16 0.16 4.29 6.83
N TRP A 17 0.89 5.18 6.19
CA TRP A 17 2.29 5.48 6.48
C TRP A 17 2.47 6.97 6.76
N LEU A 18 3.30 7.29 7.75
CA LEU A 18 3.68 8.65 8.13
C LEU A 18 5.16 8.87 7.84
N CYS A 19 5.50 9.98 7.18
CA CYS A 19 6.88 10.42 7.02
C CYS A 19 7.23 11.52 8.03
N PHE A 20 8.25 11.30 8.87
CA PHE A 20 8.71 12.30 9.85
C PHE A 20 9.55 13.42 9.26
N SER A 21 10.08 13.24 8.04
CA SER A 21 10.88 14.30 7.40
C SER A 21 10.03 15.43 6.81
N CYS A 22 8.75 15.18 6.52
CA CYS A 22 7.85 16.18 5.92
C CYS A 22 6.43 16.19 6.49
N ASP A 23 6.18 15.40 7.54
CA ASP A 23 4.91 15.24 8.24
C ASP A 23 3.71 14.84 7.36
N ARG A 24 3.96 14.32 6.17
CA ARG A 24 2.93 13.87 5.23
C ARG A 24 2.60 12.40 5.45
N GLN A 25 1.33 12.08 5.17
CA GLN A 25 0.79 10.73 5.23
C GLN A 25 0.51 10.21 3.82
N PHE A 26 0.68 8.91 3.64
CA PHE A 26 0.36 8.22 2.39
C PHE A 26 -0.14 6.81 2.68
N ILE A 27 -0.72 6.18 1.66
CA ILE A 27 -1.23 4.81 1.74
C ILE A 27 -0.31 3.91 0.91
N LEU A 28 0.01 2.73 1.43
CA LEU A 28 0.80 1.72 0.74
C LEU A 28 0.17 0.34 0.98
N GLY A 29 0.19 -0.52 -0.04
CA GLY A 29 -0.24 -1.91 0.12
C GLY A 29 0.73 -2.70 1.00
N GLU A 30 0.21 -3.53 1.90
CA GLU A 30 0.97 -4.37 2.82
C GLU A 30 1.95 -5.28 2.07
N GLU A 31 1.53 -5.92 0.97
CA GLU A 31 2.40 -6.78 0.16
C GLU A 31 3.47 -5.97 -0.58
N LEU A 32 3.16 -4.73 -1.00
CA LEU A 32 4.16 -3.83 -1.57
C LEU A 32 5.16 -3.31 -0.53
N ALA A 33 4.73 -3.18 0.73
CA ALA A 33 5.58 -2.77 1.84
C ALA A 33 6.56 -3.87 2.27
N LYS A 34 6.14 -5.14 2.17
CA LYS A 34 6.92 -6.29 2.63
C LYS A 34 8.29 -6.39 1.95
N GLY A 35 9.33 -6.39 2.78
CA GLY A 35 10.71 -6.61 2.35
C GLY A 35 11.31 -5.48 1.50
N ARG A 36 10.62 -4.34 1.36
CA ARG A 36 11.10 -3.18 0.60
C ARG A 36 11.54 -2.06 1.54
N ASN A 37 12.53 -1.29 1.09
CA ASN A 37 13.00 -0.11 1.81
C ASN A 37 12.16 1.09 1.37
N ILE A 38 11.10 1.37 2.12
CA ILE A 38 10.08 2.35 1.74
C ILE A 38 10.63 3.77 1.88
N ARG A 39 10.33 4.61 0.88
CA ARG A 39 10.66 6.03 0.87
C ARG A 39 9.39 6.85 0.76
N CYS A 40 9.39 8.01 1.41
CA CYS A 40 8.30 8.96 1.28
C CYS A 40 8.17 9.42 -0.18
N PRO A 41 7.00 9.28 -0.81
CA PRO A 41 6.81 9.67 -2.21
C PRO A 41 6.86 11.20 -2.41
N TYR A 42 6.75 11.99 -1.34
CA TYR A 42 6.73 13.45 -1.42
C TYR A 42 8.11 14.09 -1.26
N CYS A 43 8.94 13.59 -0.35
CA CYS A 43 10.25 14.19 -0.04
C CYS A 43 11.45 13.24 -0.23
N GLY A 44 11.21 11.96 -0.54
CA GLY A 44 12.26 10.95 -0.68
C GLY A 44 12.93 10.52 0.63
N GLY A 45 12.42 10.97 1.78
CA GLY A 45 12.95 10.61 3.10
C GLY A 45 12.77 9.13 3.45
N HIS A 46 13.65 8.62 4.31
CA HIS A 46 13.66 7.22 4.79
C HIS A 46 13.00 7.06 6.17
N GLU A 47 12.75 8.16 6.87
CA GLU A 47 12.07 8.15 8.16
C GLU A 47 10.56 8.05 7.94
N VAL A 48 10.11 6.84 7.63
CA VAL A 48 8.71 6.48 7.43
C VAL A 48 8.32 5.35 8.37
N ILE A 49 7.15 5.44 8.98
CA ILE A 49 6.58 4.37 9.82
C ILE A 49 5.19 4.00 9.31
N SER A 50 4.85 2.72 9.38
CA SER A 50 3.47 2.28 9.22
C SER A 50 2.70 2.61 10.50
N ASP A 51 1.68 3.43 10.34
CA ASP A 51 0.66 3.69 11.35
C ASP A 51 -0.51 2.79 10.99
N ALA A 52 -0.46 1.52 11.41
CA ALA A 52 -1.44 0.47 11.10
C ALA A 52 -2.86 0.74 11.66
N LEU A 53 -3.17 1.99 12.01
CA LEU A 53 -4.50 2.48 12.38
C LEU A 53 -5.40 2.59 11.14
N VAL A 54 -5.72 1.44 10.56
CA VAL A 54 -7.02 1.29 9.90
C VAL A 54 -7.86 0.44 10.85
N VAL A 55 -8.55 1.12 11.77
CA VAL A 55 -9.26 0.48 12.87
C VAL A 55 -10.59 -0.12 12.43
N ASP A 56 -11.04 0.13 11.19
CA ASP A 56 -12.34 -0.33 10.73
C ASP A 56 -12.42 -0.47 9.20
N GLU A 57 -12.49 -1.72 8.73
CA GLU A 57 -12.70 -2.05 7.32
C GLU A 57 -14.05 -1.53 6.78
N GLU A 58 -15.09 -1.46 7.61
CA GLU A 58 -16.41 -0.95 7.21
C GLU A 58 -16.36 0.56 6.94
N ILE A 59 -15.60 1.32 7.74
CA ILE A 59 -15.42 2.76 7.53
C ILE A 59 -14.64 3.02 6.24
N LEU A 60 -13.58 2.26 5.96
CA LEU A 60 -12.86 2.39 4.69
C LEU A 60 -13.74 2.05 3.49
N PHE A 61 -14.56 1.00 3.60
CA PHE A 61 -15.48 0.61 2.54
C PHE A 61 -16.53 1.70 2.31
N ALA A 62 -17.09 2.28 3.38
CA ALA A 62 -18.03 3.39 3.31
C ALA A 62 -17.43 4.68 2.71
N MET A 63 -16.12 4.91 2.90
CA MET A 63 -15.39 6.03 2.27
C MET A 63 -14.97 5.76 0.82
N GLY A 64 -15.24 4.58 0.27
CA GLY A 64 -14.81 4.19 -1.08
C GLY A 64 -13.31 3.90 -1.17
N CYS A 65 -12.63 3.73 -0.04
CA CYS A 65 -11.21 3.40 0.03
C CYS A 65 -10.93 1.89 -0.13
N GLY A 66 -11.97 1.06 -0.12
CA GLY A 66 -11.89 -0.36 -0.47
C GLY A 66 -11.94 -0.57 -1.98
N GLY A 67 -10.81 -0.40 -2.67
CA GLY A 67 -10.78 -0.60 -4.13
C GLY A 67 -9.48 -0.25 -4.84
N ILE A 68 -8.35 -0.13 -4.14
CA ILE A 68 -7.06 0.00 -4.85
C ILE A 68 -6.64 -1.39 -5.31
N TYR A 69 -6.75 -1.61 -6.62
CA TYR A 69 -6.33 -2.83 -7.29
C TYR A 69 -4.93 -2.65 -7.87
N PHE A 70 -4.12 -3.69 -7.73
CA PHE A 70 -2.78 -3.75 -8.29
C PHE A 70 -2.74 -4.81 -9.38
N GLU A 71 -2.09 -4.48 -10.50
CA GLU A 71 -1.73 -5.46 -11.53
C GLU A 71 -0.69 -6.42 -10.95
N LYS A 72 -0.79 -7.70 -11.31
CA LYS A 72 0.31 -8.64 -11.04
C LYS A 72 1.48 -8.28 -11.95
N GLU A 73 2.69 -8.13 -11.38
CA GLU A 73 3.91 -8.03 -12.20
C GLU A 73 3.93 -9.24 -13.15
N ALA A 74 3.99 -8.99 -14.46
CA ALA A 74 4.16 -10.06 -15.44
C ALA A 74 5.43 -10.84 -15.06
N PRO A 75 5.42 -12.19 -15.12
CA PRO A 75 6.64 -12.95 -14.90
C PRO A 75 7.69 -12.42 -15.86
N ASN A 76 8.79 -11.89 -15.34
CA ASN A 76 9.88 -11.31 -16.12
C ASN A 76 10.24 -12.26 -17.28
N GLU A 77 9.74 -11.96 -18.48
CA GLU A 77 10.32 -12.47 -19.71
C GLU A 77 11.64 -11.72 -19.86
N ARG A 78 12.66 -12.25 -19.19
CA ARG A 78 14.06 -11.94 -19.47
C ARG A 78 14.29 -12.27 -20.95
N CYS A 79 14.23 -11.26 -21.82
CA CYS A 79 14.91 -11.27 -23.11
C CYS A 79 16.42 -11.09 -22.90
#